data_AF-A0A286IU16-F1
#
_entry.id   AF-A0A286IU16-F1
#
_cell.length_a   1.000
_cell.length_b   1.000
_cell.length_c   1.000
_cell.angle_alpha   90.00
_cell.angle_beta   90.00
_cell.angle_gamma   90.00
#
_symmetry.space_group_name_H-M   'P 1'
#
loop_
_entity.id
_entity.type
_entity.pdbx_description
1 polymer ?
#
loop_
_entity_poly.entity_id
_entity_poly.type
_entity_poly.pdbx_seq_one_letter_code
_entity_poly.pdbx_strand_id
1 'polypeptide(L)'
;MPVGEVIFGAIGEIIGYIIVEVIIEGIGKLIRAIYYGLRKLITGKEREIPELKRIEKRFLYKKFRLKSDFNKRILKGTMGTVMEVIDKQNLYVEFENLNGNPILIDDEQVFKIERKRIILERKKRTHNG
;
A
#
# COMPACT_ATOMS: atom_id res chain seq x y z
N MET A 1 24.42 6.10 -28.69
CA MET A 1 23.06 5.63 -28.38
C MET A 1 22.09 6.40 -29.24
N PRO A 2 21.15 5.73 -29.93
CA PRO A 2 20.18 6.40 -30.79
C PRO A 2 19.25 7.26 -29.93
N VAL A 3 19.08 8.52 -30.32
CA VAL A 3 18.25 9.52 -29.63
C VAL A 3 16.81 9.02 -29.38
N GLY A 4 16.32 8.11 -30.22
CA GLY A 4 15.01 7.47 -30.07
C GLY A 4 14.85 6.62 -28.82
N GLU A 5 15.88 5.90 -28.36
CA GLU A 5 15.78 5.04 -27.15
C GLU A 5 15.69 5.87 -25.87
N VAL A 6 16.36 7.02 -25.82
CA VAL A 6 16.34 7.92 -24.64
C VAL A 6 14.97 8.58 -24.48
N ILE A 7 14.34 8.97 -25.60
CA ILE A 7 13.00 9.59 -25.60
C ILE A 7 11.93 8.57 -25.20
N PHE A 8 12.00 7.33 -25.72
CA PHE A 8 11.07 6.27 -25.33
C PHE A 8 11.20 5.86 -23.85
N GLY A 9 12.42 5.83 -23.32
CA GLY A 9 12.67 5.56 -21.89
C GLY A 9 12.04 6.62 -20.97
N ALA A 10 12.27 7.90 -21.27
CA ALA A 10 11.73 9.00 -20.46
C ALA A 10 10.20 9.10 -20.51
N ILE A 11 9.59 8.87 -21.68
CA ILE A 11 8.14 8.84 -21.82
C ILE A 11 7.52 7.65 -21.08
N GLY A 12 8.16 6.48 -21.14
CA GLY A 12 7.73 5.28 -20.41
C GLY A 12 7.76 5.46 -18.89
N GLU A 13 8.79 6.11 -18.34
CA GLU A 13 8.89 6.41 -16.91
C GLU A 13 7.80 7.39 -16.43
N ILE A 14 7.50 8.44 -17.21
CA ILE A 14 6.46 9.41 -16.88
C ILE A 14 5.07 8.77 -16.93
N ILE A 15 4.80 7.97 -17.97
CA ILE A 15 3.52 7.26 -18.12
C ILE A 15 3.35 6.22 -17.00
N GLY A 16 4.41 5.48 -16.65
CA GLY A 16 4.39 4.54 -15.53
C GLY A 16 4.05 5.23 -14.20
N TYR A 17 4.64 6.39 -13.93
CA TYR A 17 4.37 7.16 -12.71
C TYR A 17 2.91 7.64 -12.64
N ILE A 18 2.38 8.18 -13.74
CA ILE A 18 0.99 8.67 -13.81
C ILE A 18 -0.02 7.52 -13.69
N ILE A 19 0.23 6.40 -14.36
CA ILE A 19 -0.68 5.24 -14.32
C ILE A 19 -0.72 4.64 -12.92
N VAL A 20 0.44 4.46 -12.26
CA VAL A 20 0.50 3.91 -10.89
C VAL A 20 -0.23 4.82 -9.90
N GLU A 21 0.00 6.13 -9.96
CA GLU A 21 -0.62 7.08 -9.01
C GLU A 21 -2.15 7.19 -9.23
N VAL A 22 -2.61 7.27 -10.49
CA VAL A 22 -4.04 7.35 -10.83
C VAL A 22 -4.78 6.04 -10.56
N ILE A 23 -4.17 4.89 -10.82
CA ILE A 23 -4.78 3.58 -10.55
C ILE A 23 -4.86 3.34 -9.04
N ILE A 24 -3.81 3.65 -8.28
CA ILE A 24 -3.81 3.48 -6.82
C ILE A 24 -4.85 4.38 -6.16
N GLU A 25 -4.96 5.64 -6.56
CA GLU A 25 -5.98 6.54 -6.03
C GLU A 25 -7.39 6.16 -6.49
N GLY A 26 -7.55 5.77 -7.76
CA GLY A 26 -8.84 5.40 -8.35
C GLY A 26 -9.41 4.11 -7.78
N ILE A 27 -8.60 3.04 -7.73
CA ILE A 27 -8.97 1.76 -7.11
C ILE A 27 -9.22 1.95 -5.61
N GLY A 28 -8.38 2.74 -4.93
CA GLY A 28 -8.56 3.03 -3.51
C GLY A 28 -9.86 3.78 -3.18
N LYS A 29 -10.40 4.59 -4.10
CA LYS A 29 -11.72 5.23 -3.96
C LYS A 29 -12.85 4.26 -4.27
N LEU A 30 -12.69 3.42 -5.29
CA LEU A 30 -13.69 2.43 -5.71
C LEU A 30 -13.91 1.35 -4.65
N ILE A 31 -12.82 0.79 -4.09
CA ILE A 31 -12.88 -0.19 -3.01
C ILE A 31 -13.53 0.42 -1.76
N ARG A 32 -13.18 1.66 -1.40
CA ARG A 32 -13.85 2.38 -0.29
C ARG A 32 -15.34 2.53 -0.54
N ALA A 33 -15.75 2.97 -1.73
CA ALA A 33 -17.16 3.14 -2.07
C ALA A 33 -17.93 1.80 -1.99
N ILE A 34 -17.35 0.72 -2.51
CA ILE A 34 -17.94 -0.62 -2.46
C ILE A 34 -18.02 -1.13 -1.02
N TYR A 35 -16.95 -0.97 -0.23
CA TYR A 35 -16.91 -1.38 1.17
C TYR A 35 -17.94 -0.63 2.02
N TYR A 36 -18.01 0.70 1.91
CA TYR A 36 -19.02 1.50 2.60
C TYR A 36 -20.44 1.18 2.12
N GLY A 37 -20.63 0.93 0.82
CA GLY A 37 -21.91 0.55 0.21
C GLY A 37 -22.43 -0.81 0.71
N LEU A 38 -21.60 -1.85 0.63
CA LEU A 38 -21.94 -3.21 1.10
C LEU A 38 -22.19 -3.23 2.61
N ARG A 39 -21.38 -2.51 3.38
CA ARG A 39 -21.51 -2.45 4.84
C ARG A 39 -22.74 -1.66 5.28
N LYS A 40 -23.11 -0.58 4.57
CA LYS A 40 -24.37 0.15 4.76
C LYS A 40 -25.58 -0.77 4.54
N LEU A 41 -25.50 -1.63 3.52
CA LEU A 41 -26.52 -2.62 3.20
C LEU A 41 -26.68 -3.70 4.28
N ILE A 42 -25.56 -4.15 4.90
CA ILE A 42 -25.58 -5.23 5.88
C ILE A 42 -25.88 -4.74 7.31
N THR A 43 -25.34 -3.59 7.72
CA THR A 43 -25.33 -3.19 9.15
C THR A 43 -26.27 -2.04 9.52
N GLY A 44 -26.79 -1.27 8.57
CA GLY A 44 -27.80 -0.22 8.81
C GLY A 44 -27.42 0.86 9.83
N LYS A 45 -26.15 0.92 10.29
CA LYS A 45 -25.67 1.83 11.35
C LYS A 45 -24.41 2.55 10.91
N GLU A 46 -24.51 3.87 10.76
CA GLU A 46 -23.38 4.80 10.80
C GLU A 46 -22.83 4.82 12.23
N ARG A 47 -21.93 3.90 12.57
CA ARG A 47 -21.03 4.14 13.70
C ARG A 47 -19.62 3.88 13.24
N GLU A 48 -18.88 4.96 13.03
CA GLU A 48 -17.44 4.94 12.98
C GLU A 48 -16.95 4.26 14.25
N ILE A 49 -16.40 3.05 14.14
CA ILE A 49 -15.76 2.39 15.28
C ILE A 49 -14.50 3.23 15.56
N PRO A 50 -14.41 3.97 16.68
CA PRO A 50 -13.30 4.90 16.92
C PRO A 50 -11.93 4.23 16.85
N GLU A 51 -11.89 2.92 17.13
CA GLU A 51 -10.70 2.10 17.03
C GLU A 51 -10.21 1.87 15.60
N LEU A 52 -11.10 1.69 14.62
CA LEU A 52 -10.68 1.46 13.24
C LEU A 52 -10.03 2.72 12.68
N LYS A 53 -10.64 3.88 12.91
CA LYS A 53 -10.06 5.20 12.56
C LYS A 53 -8.69 5.43 13.19
N ARG A 54 -8.49 5.02 14.44
CA ARG A 54 -7.17 5.09 15.10
C ARG A 54 -6.13 4.21 14.40
N ILE A 55 -6.52 3.02 13.95
CA ILE A 55 -5.64 2.11 13.22
C ILE A 55 -5.34 2.69 11.83
N GLU A 56 -6.34 3.16 11.09
CA GLU A 56 -6.14 3.84 9.81
C GLU A 56 -5.15 4.98 9.92
N LYS A 57 -5.36 5.92 10.86
CA LYS A 57 -4.44 7.05 11.05
C LYS A 57 -3.01 6.62 11.38
N ARG A 58 -2.86 5.47 12.04
CA ARG A 58 -1.55 4.94 12.43
C ARG A 58 -0.84 4.20 11.31
N PHE A 59 -1.58 3.49 10.45
CA PHE A 59 -1.02 2.53 9.50
C PHE A 59 -1.18 2.94 8.04
N LEU A 60 -2.30 3.55 7.65
CA LEU A 60 -2.59 3.88 6.25
C LEU A 60 -1.47 4.73 5.65
N TYR A 61 -0.99 4.32 4.47
CA TYR A 61 0.11 4.92 3.71
C TYR A 61 1.44 5.02 4.47
N LYS A 62 1.64 4.24 5.53
CA LYS A 62 2.94 4.15 6.22
C LYS A 62 3.80 3.06 5.62
N LYS A 63 5.08 3.37 5.46
CA LYS A 63 6.11 2.38 5.17
C LYS A 63 6.36 1.48 6.38
N PHE A 64 6.64 0.21 6.12
CA PHE A 64 6.94 -0.78 7.13
C PHE A 64 7.99 -1.77 6.63
N ARG A 65 8.56 -2.54 7.57
CA ARG A 65 9.35 -3.74 7.30
C ARG A 65 8.66 -4.98 7.79
N LEU A 66 8.81 -6.05 7.02
CA LEU A 66 8.27 -7.35 7.36
C LEU A 66 9.09 -8.04 8.48
N LYS A 67 8.42 -8.61 9.49
CA LYS A 67 9.07 -9.28 10.64
C LYS A 67 9.56 -10.70 10.36
N SER A 68 8.90 -11.38 9.43
CA SER A 68 9.08 -12.80 9.12
C SER A 68 8.74 -13.04 7.66
N ASP A 69 9.34 -14.04 7.04
CA ASP A 69 9.07 -14.36 5.63
C ASP A 69 7.56 -14.51 5.36
N PHE A 70 7.09 -13.88 4.29
CA PHE A 70 5.71 -14.00 3.83
C PHE A 70 5.58 -15.14 2.83
N ASN A 71 6.50 -15.21 1.87
CA ASN A 71 6.64 -16.31 0.93
C ASN A 71 8.09 -16.38 0.40
N LYS A 72 8.37 -17.25 -0.58
CA LYS A 72 9.72 -17.43 -1.15
C LYS A 72 10.31 -16.18 -1.83
N ARG A 73 9.47 -15.19 -2.19
CA ARG A 73 9.87 -13.95 -2.89
C ARG A 73 9.88 -12.73 -1.97
N ILE A 74 9.00 -12.70 -0.97
CA ILE A 74 8.86 -11.62 0.01
C ILE A 74 9.38 -12.13 1.36
N LEU A 75 10.64 -11.82 1.62
CA LEU A 75 11.37 -12.28 2.79
C LEU A 75 11.28 -11.28 3.94
N LYS A 76 11.71 -11.71 5.12
CA LYS A 76 11.88 -10.86 6.29
C LYS A 76 12.71 -9.63 5.95
N GLY A 77 12.26 -8.47 6.42
CA GLY A 77 12.91 -7.19 6.20
C GLY A 77 12.49 -6.48 4.91
N THR A 78 11.79 -7.15 4.00
CA THR A 78 11.24 -6.50 2.79
C THR A 78 10.37 -5.30 3.19
N MET A 79 10.60 -4.20 2.48
CA MET A 79 9.87 -2.96 2.65
C MET A 79 8.49 -3.07 2.03
N GLY A 80 7.53 -2.36 2.59
CA GLY A 80 6.23 -2.20 1.96
C GLY A 80 5.48 -1.00 2.48
N THR A 81 4.36 -0.71 1.83
CA THR A 81 3.46 0.38 2.17
C THR A 81 2.07 -0.17 2.46
N VAL A 82 1.44 0.30 3.53
CA VAL A 82 0.06 -0.07 3.83
C VAL A 82 -0.87 0.71 2.91
N MET A 83 -1.62 -0.01 2.08
CA MET A 83 -2.56 0.57 1.12
C MET A 83 -3.95 0.73 1.75
N GLU A 84 -4.35 -0.22 2.60
CA GLU A 84 -5.67 -0.22 3.23
C GLU A 84 -5.68 -0.96 4.57
N VAL A 85 -6.55 -0.52 5.48
CA VAL A 85 -6.85 -1.22 6.73
C VAL A 85 -8.18 -1.95 6.56
N ILE A 86 -8.13 -3.28 6.49
CA ILE A 86 -9.33 -4.11 6.30
C ILE A 86 -10.12 -4.22 7.61
N ASP A 87 -9.40 -4.52 8.69
CA ASP A 87 -9.95 -4.69 10.03
C ASP A 87 -8.88 -4.42 11.11
N LYS A 88 -9.16 -4.78 12.37
CA LYS A 88 -8.25 -4.54 13.50
C LYS A 88 -6.92 -5.32 13.41
N GLN A 89 -6.90 -6.40 12.63
CA GLN A 89 -5.82 -7.36 12.53
C GLN A 89 -5.19 -7.40 11.14
N ASN A 90 -5.94 -7.12 10.08
CA ASN A 90 -5.52 -7.31 8.69
C ASN A 90 -5.36 -6.00 7.93
N LEU A 91 -4.36 -5.98 7.06
CA LEU A 91 -3.98 -4.86 6.20
C LEU A 91 -3.82 -5.36 4.76
N TYR A 92 -4.14 -4.51 3.79
CA TYR A 92 -3.61 -4.66 2.44
C TYR A 92 -2.34 -3.85 2.31
N VAL A 93 -1.31 -4.47 1.72
CA VAL A 93 0.02 -3.91 1.60
C VAL A 93 0.57 -4.13 0.21
N GLU A 94 1.42 -3.22 -0.22
CA GLU A 94 2.27 -3.37 -1.40
C GLU A 94 3.71 -3.51 -0.94
N PHE A 95 4.42 -4.53 -1.44
CA PHE A 95 5.83 -4.71 -1.12
C PHE A 95 6.71 -4.09 -2.18
N GLU A 96 7.85 -3.54 -1.75
CA GLU A 96 8.84 -2.90 -2.60
C GLU A 96 10.09 -3.79 -2.67
N ASN A 97 10.67 -3.92 -3.87
CA ASN A 97 12.00 -4.50 -4.03
C ASN A 97 13.09 -3.52 -3.58
N LEU A 98 14.36 -3.91 -3.69
CA LEU A 98 15.49 -3.07 -3.27
C LEU A 98 15.60 -1.74 -4.05
N ASN A 99 14.99 -1.67 -5.23
CA ASN A 99 14.95 -0.48 -6.07
C ASN A 99 13.74 0.42 -5.77
N GLY A 100 12.87 0.02 -4.83
CA GLY A 100 11.64 0.74 -4.50
C GLY A 100 10.46 0.44 -5.43
N ASN A 101 10.61 -0.50 -6.38
CA ASN A 101 9.54 -0.87 -7.30
C ASN A 101 8.61 -1.90 -6.66
N PRO A 102 7.29 -1.88 -6.97
CA PRO A 102 6.34 -2.86 -6.48
C PRO A 102 6.74 -4.29 -6.88
N ILE A 103 6.54 -5.24 -5.96
CA ILE A 103 6.75 -6.67 -6.24
C ILE A 103 5.44 -7.26 -6.75
N LEU A 104 5.47 -7.80 -7.98
CA LEU A 104 4.35 -8.55 -8.56
C LEU A 104 4.59 -10.06 -8.42
N ILE A 105 3.55 -10.78 -7.99
CA ILE A 105 3.53 -12.24 -7.88
C ILE A 105 2.22 -12.72 -8.49
N ASP A 106 2.29 -13.54 -9.53
CA ASP A 106 1.12 -14.10 -10.21
C ASP A 106 0.09 -13.02 -10.60
N ASP A 107 0.58 -11.91 -11.15
CA ASP A 107 -0.18 -10.71 -11.52
C ASP A 107 -0.85 -9.96 -10.34
N GLU A 108 -0.60 -10.37 -9.09
CA GLU A 108 -0.99 -9.66 -7.88
C GLU A 108 0.12 -8.73 -7.38
N GLN A 109 -0.26 -7.49 -7.06
CA GLN A 109 0.62 -6.45 -6.49
C GLN A 109 0.28 -6.12 -5.03
N VAL A 110 -0.97 -6.39 -4.61
CA VAL A 110 -1.49 -6.05 -3.29
C VAL A 110 -1.76 -7.33 -2.50
N PHE A 111 -1.14 -7.43 -1.33
CA PHE A 111 -1.20 -8.64 -0.50
C PHE A 111 -1.90 -8.36 0.82
N LYS A 112 -2.68 -9.34 1.29
CA LYS A 112 -3.26 -9.31 2.63
C LYS A 112 -2.24 -9.79 3.66
N ILE A 113 -1.98 -9.00 4.70
CA ILE A 113 -1.11 -9.38 5.81
C ILE A 113 -1.68 -9.03 7.18
N GLU A 114 -1.35 -9.85 8.18
CA GLU A 114 -1.62 -9.54 9.58
C GLU A 114 -0.72 -8.39 10.05
N ARG A 115 -1.32 -7.37 10.66
CA ARG A 115 -0.67 -6.20 11.26
C ARG A 115 0.46 -6.57 12.25
N LYS A 116 0.33 -7.69 12.97
CA LYS A 116 1.36 -8.13 13.93
C LYS A 116 2.69 -8.48 13.25
N ARG A 117 2.67 -8.81 11.95
CA ARG A 117 3.84 -9.19 11.13
C ARG A 117 4.63 -8.01 10.59
N ILE A 118 4.20 -6.76 10.83
CA ILE A 118 4.88 -5.58 10.31
C ILE A 118 5.49 -4.71 11.41
N ILE A 119 6.58 -4.01 11.08
CA ILE A 119 7.22 -2.97 11.89
C ILE A 119 7.13 -1.66 11.11
N LEU A 120 6.40 -0.68 11.62
CA LEU A 120 6.33 0.64 10.98
C LEU A 120 7.70 1.33 11.02
N GLU A 121 8.11 1.89 9.88
CA GLU A 121 9.29 2.75 9.83
C GLU A 121 9.02 4.06 10.59
N ARG A 122 9.91 4.42 11.51
CA ARG A 122 9.83 5.69 12.22
C ARG A 122 10.37 6.78 11.31
N LYS A 123 9.53 7.74 10.92
CA LYS A 123 10.01 8.99 10.30
C LYS A 123 10.92 9.69 11.32
N LYS A 124 12.22 9.82 11.04
CA LYS A 124 13.11 10.67 11.85
C LYS A 124 12.54 12.08 11.82
N ARG A 125 12.24 12.65 12.99
CA ARG A 125 11.90 14.07 13.10
C ARG A 125 13.21 14.82 12.87
N THR A 126 13.37 15.44 11.71
CA THR A 126 14.37 16.49 11.54
C THR A 126 13.91 17.68 12.35
N HIS A 127 14.54 17.88 13.51
CA HIS A 127 14.46 19.15 14.22
C HIS A 127 15.36 20.10 13.43
N ASN A 128 14.77 20.88 12.52
CA ASN A 128 15.46 22.05 12.00
C ASN A 128 15.40 23.08 13.14
N GLY A 129 16.53 23.20 13.84
CA GLY A 129 16.78 24.27 14.81
C GLY A 129 17.31 25.52 14.13
#